data_AF-A0A317WSP3-F1
#
_entry.id   AF-A0A317WSP3-F1
#
_cell.length_a   1.000
_cell.length_b   1.000
_cell.length_c   1.000
_cell.angle_alpha   90.00
_cell.angle_beta   90.00
_cell.angle_gamma   90.00
#
_symmetry.space_group_name_H-M   'P 1'
#
loop_
_entity.id
_entity.type
_entity.pdbx_description
1 polymer ?
#
loop_
_entity_poly.entity_id
_entity_poly.type
_entity_poly.pdbx_seq_one_letter_code
_entity_poly.pdbx_strand_id
1 'polypeptide(L)'
;MSLRIGQVIYGKRASYQVMEPLKSPTVFKAKILSGSEINQEWAVIKTAIGDLERAALRREYNTYQINAFSSNRYIRTMYEAIGPIETSNLDASSHLVFEYMDTVLRKVPSDKVRGTTLPRNISQSVLSALEVMRSQRRVHTDVNINNVLISDLNGDSPVVKLGDLGMVMQDGFDEQRLQSLPSRAPEVWQGHGCFHSSDVWSVGVMLAQWASWRYIFGARDKIIEEYPEAYCIAKLMALIGPLGDPTDQYAPNFELAEQLLSMDFGPEFGKVIKVGNLRDELRSVANPPVPTELVDFIIYLLTADPD
;
A
#
# COMPACT_ATOMS: atom_id res chain seq x y z
N MET A 1 -25.02 2.11 -7.28
CA MET A 1 -25.21 0.72 -7.78
C MET A 1 -23.89 0.20 -8.34
N SER A 2 -23.62 -1.11 -8.22
CA SER A 2 -22.44 -1.76 -8.83
C SER A 2 -22.50 -1.67 -10.36
N LEU A 3 -21.34 -1.56 -11.00
CA LEU A 3 -21.23 -1.65 -12.45
C LEU A 3 -21.52 -3.08 -12.94
N ARG A 4 -22.07 -3.20 -14.15
CA ARG A 4 -22.36 -4.48 -14.82
C ARG A 4 -21.39 -4.71 -15.97
N ILE A 5 -20.99 -5.97 -16.19
CA ILE A 5 -20.20 -6.34 -17.36
C ILE A 5 -21.01 -6.05 -18.63
N GLY A 6 -20.34 -5.47 -19.64
CA GLY A 6 -20.93 -4.99 -20.89
C GLY A 6 -21.55 -3.59 -20.81
N GLN A 7 -21.72 -3.03 -19.61
CA GLN A 7 -22.20 -1.65 -19.43
C GLN A 7 -21.23 -0.66 -20.09
N VAL A 8 -21.77 0.37 -20.76
CA VAL A 8 -20.97 1.47 -21.30
C VAL A 8 -21.11 2.69 -20.38
N ILE A 9 -19.97 3.26 -19.99
CA ILE A 9 -19.86 4.50 -19.22
C ILE A 9 -19.35 5.59 -20.17
N TYR A 10 -20.06 6.71 -20.22
CA TYR A 10 -19.74 7.83 -21.09
C TYR A 10 -18.97 8.89 -20.30
N GLY A 11 -17.72 9.11 -20.68
CA GLY A 11 -16.89 10.22 -20.20
C GLY A 11 -16.83 11.36 -21.21
N LYS A 12 -16.15 12.44 -20.83
CA LYS A 12 -15.85 13.56 -21.73
C LYS A 12 -14.75 13.20 -22.73
N ARG A 13 -13.76 12.37 -22.32
CA ARG A 13 -12.58 12.05 -23.14
C ARG A 13 -12.74 10.76 -23.94
N ALA A 14 -13.52 9.81 -23.42
CA ALA A 14 -13.84 8.57 -24.11
C ALA A 14 -15.13 7.91 -23.59
N SER A 15 -15.58 6.87 -24.31
CA SER A 15 -16.59 5.92 -23.83
C SER A 15 -15.91 4.62 -23.42
N TYR A 16 -16.37 4.02 -22.32
CA TYR A 16 -15.71 2.89 -21.69
C TYR A 16 -16.70 1.72 -21.53
N GLN A 17 -16.40 0.57 -22.14
CA GLN A 17 -17.19 -0.65 -21.94
C GLN A 17 -16.59 -1.47 -20.79
N VAL A 18 -17.36 -1.74 -19.74
CA VAL A 18 -16.95 -2.54 -18.59
C VAL A 18 -16.77 -4.00 -19.00
N MET A 19 -15.61 -4.58 -18.70
CA MET A 19 -15.25 -5.93 -19.18
C MET A 19 -15.17 -6.97 -18.07
N GLU A 20 -14.40 -6.71 -17.01
CA GLU A 20 -14.20 -7.66 -15.93
C GLU A 20 -13.86 -6.94 -14.61
N PRO A 21 -14.20 -7.51 -13.45
CA PRO A 21 -13.79 -6.96 -12.16
C PRO A 21 -12.30 -7.23 -11.92
N LEU A 22 -11.55 -6.19 -11.56
CA LEU A 22 -10.19 -6.31 -11.04
C LEU A 22 -10.18 -6.44 -9.51
N LYS A 23 -11.11 -5.75 -8.85
CA LYS A 23 -11.42 -5.85 -7.41
C LYS A 23 -12.91 -5.63 -7.24
N SER A 24 -13.66 -6.73 -7.18
CA SER A 24 -15.11 -6.66 -6.98
C SER A 24 -15.44 -6.10 -5.59
N PRO A 25 -16.45 -5.21 -5.45
CA PRO A 25 -17.37 -4.73 -6.49
C PRO A 25 -17.05 -3.31 -7.01
N THR A 26 -15.82 -2.80 -6.80
CA THR A 26 -15.50 -1.37 -6.97
C THR A 26 -14.47 -1.03 -8.05
N VAL A 27 -13.71 -1.99 -8.57
CA VAL A 27 -12.68 -1.72 -9.58
C VAL A 27 -12.83 -2.68 -10.76
N PHE A 28 -12.93 -2.12 -11.96
CA PHE A 28 -13.18 -2.87 -13.19
C PHE A 28 -12.19 -2.49 -14.29
N LYS A 29 -11.79 -3.47 -15.10
CA LYS A 29 -11.13 -3.22 -16.39
C LYS A 29 -12.19 -2.83 -17.40
N ALA A 30 -11.90 -1.84 -18.23
CA ALA A 30 -12.80 -1.36 -19.27
C ALA A 30 -12.06 -1.18 -20.60
N LYS A 31 -12.76 -1.49 -21.70
CA LYS A 31 -12.29 -1.21 -23.06
C LYS A 31 -12.59 0.24 -23.42
N ILE A 32 -11.61 0.96 -23.94
CA ILE A 32 -11.81 2.30 -24.50
C ILE A 32 -12.38 2.14 -25.92
N LEU A 33 -13.51 2.77 -26.20
CA LEU A 33 -14.19 2.70 -27.51
C LEU A 33 -13.63 3.75 -28.49
N SER A 34 -13.73 3.47 -29.79
CA SER A 34 -13.21 4.30 -30.88
C SER A 34 -13.74 5.75 -30.86
N GLY A 35 -12.93 6.68 -31.39
CA GLY A 35 -13.25 8.12 -31.39
C GLY A 35 -12.87 8.83 -30.09
N SER A 36 -12.01 8.22 -29.26
CA SER A 36 -11.52 8.76 -27.99
C SER A 36 -10.32 9.70 -28.17
N GLU A 37 -10.17 10.65 -27.23
CA GLU A 37 -8.93 11.43 -27.07
C GLU A 37 -7.81 10.60 -26.44
N ILE A 38 -8.16 9.49 -25.78
CA ILE A 38 -7.23 8.60 -25.09
C ILE A 38 -6.79 7.52 -26.08
N ASN A 39 -5.51 7.56 -26.47
CA ASN A 39 -4.90 6.58 -27.37
C ASN A 39 -4.38 5.34 -26.61
N GLN A 40 -5.30 4.63 -25.95
CA GLN A 40 -5.03 3.38 -25.22
C GLN A 40 -6.19 2.41 -25.45
N GLU A 41 -5.93 1.10 -25.40
CA GLU A 41 -6.99 0.09 -25.55
C GLU A 41 -7.79 -0.09 -24.26
N TRP A 42 -7.11 -0.03 -23.11
CA TRP A 42 -7.66 -0.39 -21.81
C TRP A 42 -7.60 0.76 -20.82
N ALA A 43 -8.64 0.84 -19.98
CA ALA A 43 -8.70 1.71 -18.81
C ALA A 43 -9.14 0.91 -17.57
N VAL A 44 -9.04 1.55 -16.41
CA VAL A 44 -9.63 1.05 -15.17
C VAL A 44 -10.67 2.02 -14.66
N ILE A 45 -11.85 1.51 -14.35
CA ILE A 45 -12.94 2.28 -13.73
C ILE A 45 -13.01 1.91 -12.25
N LYS A 46 -12.81 2.89 -11.39
CA LYS A 46 -13.05 2.80 -9.94
C LYS A 46 -14.38 3.46 -9.61
N THR A 47 -15.22 2.77 -8.84
CA THR A 47 -16.54 3.21 -8.38
C THR A 47 -16.68 2.97 -6.88
N ALA A 48 -17.79 3.42 -6.29
CA ALA A 48 -18.09 3.24 -4.87
C ALA A 48 -19.53 2.75 -4.66
N ILE A 49 -19.73 1.85 -3.69
CA ILE A 49 -21.03 1.30 -3.31
C ILE A 49 -21.46 1.80 -1.92
N GLY A 50 -20.52 2.01 -1.00
CA GLY A 50 -20.78 2.56 0.35
C GLY A 50 -20.24 3.96 0.59
N ASP A 51 -20.61 4.56 1.72
CA ASP A 51 -20.18 5.92 2.10
C ASP A 51 -18.68 6.03 2.31
N LEU A 52 -18.06 5.02 2.93
CA LEU A 52 -16.61 4.97 3.12
C LEU A 52 -15.86 4.95 1.77
N GLU A 53 -16.34 4.16 0.82
CA GLU A 53 -15.76 4.08 -0.52
C GLU A 53 -15.99 5.38 -1.30
N ARG A 54 -17.16 6.03 -1.14
CA ARG A 54 -17.43 7.34 -1.74
C ARG A 54 -16.50 8.41 -1.17
N ALA A 55 -16.27 8.41 0.14
CA ALA A 55 -15.33 9.31 0.79
C ALA A 55 -13.89 9.10 0.28
N ALA A 56 -13.46 7.85 0.14
CA ALA A 56 -12.17 7.50 -0.44
C ALA A 56 -12.05 7.94 -1.91
N LEU A 57 -13.08 7.69 -2.73
CA LEU A 57 -13.11 8.09 -4.14
C LEU A 57 -13.01 9.61 -4.31
N ARG A 58 -13.75 10.37 -3.49
CA ARG A 58 -13.67 11.84 -3.47
C ARG A 58 -12.30 12.34 -2.99
N ARG A 59 -11.72 11.71 -1.97
CA ARG A 59 -10.37 12.05 -1.49
C ARG A 59 -9.32 11.82 -2.59
N GLU A 60 -9.42 10.70 -3.29
CA GLU A 60 -8.56 10.38 -4.43
C GLU A 60 -8.72 11.43 -5.54
N TYR A 61 -9.94 11.74 -5.95
CA TYR A 61 -10.23 12.80 -6.93
C TYR A 61 -9.60 14.15 -6.55
N ASN A 62 -9.81 14.59 -5.31
CA ASN A 62 -9.27 15.84 -4.78
C ASN A 62 -7.73 15.86 -4.82
N THR A 63 -7.09 14.71 -4.57
CA THR A 63 -5.64 14.58 -4.66
C THR A 63 -5.16 14.76 -6.10
N TYR A 64 -5.86 14.20 -7.08
CA TYR A 64 -5.55 14.39 -8.50
C TYR A 64 -5.84 15.80 -9.03
N GLN A 65 -6.58 16.64 -8.30
CA GLN A 65 -6.74 18.06 -8.66
C GLN A 65 -5.47 18.87 -8.41
N ILE A 66 -4.51 18.33 -7.66
CA ILE A 66 -3.23 18.97 -7.41
C ILE A 66 -2.27 18.58 -8.54
N ASN A 67 -1.80 19.57 -9.32
CA ASN A 67 -0.97 19.36 -10.51
C ASN A 67 0.28 18.51 -10.24
N ALA A 68 0.90 18.66 -9.06
CA ALA A 68 2.07 17.88 -8.66
C ALA A 68 1.80 16.37 -8.68
N PHE A 69 0.57 15.93 -8.37
CA PHE A 69 0.17 14.52 -8.40
C PHE A 69 -0.22 14.05 -9.79
N SER A 70 -1.08 14.80 -10.48
CA SER A 70 -1.61 14.39 -11.79
C SER A 70 -0.58 14.40 -12.92
N SER A 71 0.50 15.18 -12.77
CA SER A 71 1.61 15.23 -13.74
C SER A 71 2.80 14.32 -13.39
N ASN A 72 2.80 13.67 -12.21
CA ASN A 72 3.95 12.86 -11.79
C ASN A 72 3.97 11.50 -12.48
N ARG A 73 5.07 11.19 -13.16
CA ARG A 73 5.24 9.93 -13.93
C ARG A 73 5.25 8.65 -13.08
N TYR A 74 5.48 8.74 -11.78
CA TYR A 74 5.52 7.61 -10.84
C TYR A 74 4.21 7.43 -10.07
N ILE A 75 3.23 8.32 -10.28
CA ILE A 75 1.87 8.19 -9.77
C ILE A 75 0.98 7.73 -10.93
N ARG A 76 0.06 6.80 -10.66
CA ARG A 76 -0.86 6.29 -11.68
C ARG A 76 -1.66 7.44 -12.32
N THR A 77 -1.70 7.48 -13.64
CA THR A 77 -2.43 8.49 -14.39
C THR A 77 -3.93 8.31 -14.21
N MET A 78 -4.62 9.35 -13.74
CA MET A 78 -6.08 9.48 -13.86
C MET A 78 -6.40 10.13 -15.20
N TYR A 79 -7.26 9.49 -16.00
CA TYR A 79 -7.70 10.04 -17.28
C TYR A 79 -8.80 11.07 -17.11
N GLU A 80 -9.84 10.71 -16.36
CA GLU A 80 -10.97 11.60 -16.10
C GLU A 80 -11.83 11.11 -14.93
N ALA A 81 -12.72 12.01 -14.52
CA ALA A 81 -13.71 11.83 -13.49
C ALA A 81 -15.10 11.91 -14.14
N ILE A 82 -15.98 10.95 -13.85
CA ILE A 82 -17.31 10.84 -14.47
C ILE A 82 -18.37 10.83 -13.36
N GLY A 83 -19.41 11.63 -13.55
CA GLY A 83 -20.48 11.79 -12.54
C GLY A 83 -20.13 12.82 -11.48
N PRO A 84 -21.02 13.03 -10.49
CA PRO A 84 -20.99 14.22 -9.65
C PRO A 84 -20.17 14.00 -8.37
N ILE A 85 -18.87 13.76 -8.54
CA ILE A 85 -17.91 13.39 -7.47
C ILE A 85 -17.84 14.41 -6.33
N GLU A 86 -18.01 15.69 -6.66
CA GLU A 86 -17.93 16.79 -5.68
C GLU A 86 -19.21 16.93 -4.86
N THR A 87 -20.35 16.45 -5.38
CA THR A 87 -21.65 16.61 -4.72
C THR A 87 -22.00 15.37 -3.89
N SER A 88 -22.72 15.57 -2.78
CA SER A 88 -23.28 14.49 -1.98
C SER A 88 -24.53 13.85 -2.59
N ASN A 89 -24.75 13.98 -3.91
CA ASN A 89 -25.92 13.38 -4.54
C ASN A 89 -25.78 11.85 -4.57
N LEU A 90 -26.49 11.19 -3.66
CA LEU A 90 -26.42 9.74 -3.42
C LEU A 90 -26.98 8.90 -4.57
N ASP A 91 -27.80 9.49 -5.44
CA ASP A 91 -28.51 8.76 -6.49
C ASP A 91 -27.68 8.58 -7.77
N ALA A 92 -26.58 9.34 -7.94
CA ALA A 92 -25.75 9.31 -9.13
C ALA A 92 -24.41 8.60 -8.88
N SER A 93 -24.07 7.63 -9.74
CA SER A 93 -22.81 6.91 -9.64
C SER A 93 -21.63 7.77 -10.11
N SER A 94 -20.64 7.91 -9.24
CA SER A 94 -19.38 8.59 -9.53
C SER A 94 -18.29 7.57 -9.86
N HIS A 95 -17.45 7.90 -10.83
CA HIS A 95 -16.40 7.04 -11.32
C HIS A 95 -15.10 7.81 -11.53
N LEU A 96 -13.98 7.19 -11.17
CA LEU A 96 -12.66 7.64 -11.60
C LEU A 96 -12.11 6.68 -12.63
N VAL A 97 -11.63 7.21 -13.74
CA VAL A 97 -11.05 6.44 -14.83
C VAL A 97 -9.53 6.64 -14.80
N PHE A 98 -8.80 5.53 -14.80
CA PHE A 98 -7.34 5.51 -14.75
C PHE A 98 -6.76 4.76 -15.94
N GLU A 99 -5.48 5.01 -16.20
CA GLU A 99 -4.68 4.16 -17.08
C GLU A 99 -4.71 2.70 -16.61
N TYR A 100 -4.77 1.76 -17.55
CA TYR A 100 -4.57 0.35 -17.25
C TYR A 100 -3.08 0.04 -17.12
N MET A 101 -2.73 -0.78 -16.13
CA MET A 101 -1.38 -1.31 -15.94
C MET A 101 -1.48 -2.84 -15.89
N ASP A 102 -0.50 -3.54 -16.46
CA ASP A 102 -0.60 -4.98 -16.75
C ASP A 102 -0.77 -5.83 -15.49
N THR A 103 -0.10 -5.45 -14.39
CA THR A 103 -0.14 -6.19 -13.14
C THR A 103 0.06 -5.30 -11.91
N VAL A 104 -0.08 -5.90 -10.73
CA VAL A 104 0.29 -5.33 -9.43
C VAL A 104 1.44 -6.12 -8.83
N LEU A 105 2.26 -5.50 -7.99
CA LEU A 105 3.42 -6.15 -7.36
C LEU A 105 3.04 -7.43 -6.62
N ARG A 106 1.86 -7.47 -5.99
CA ARG A 106 1.30 -8.68 -5.35
C ARG A 106 1.24 -9.88 -6.30
N LYS A 107 1.07 -9.70 -7.60
CA LYS A 107 0.98 -10.82 -8.55
C LYS A 107 2.34 -11.20 -9.15
N VAL A 108 3.39 -10.46 -8.84
CA VAL A 108 4.74 -10.71 -9.37
C VAL A 108 5.46 -11.75 -8.49
N PRO A 109 5.86 -12.90 -9.06
CA PRO A 109 6.56 -13.96 -8.32
C PRO A 109 7.96 -13.51 -7.93
N SER A 110 8.11 -13.08 -6.68
CA SER A 110 9.34 -12.51 -6.12
C SER A 110 10.56 -13.40 -6.30
N ASP A 111 10.42 -14.71 -6.12
CA ASP A 111 11.48 -15.71 -6.31
C ASP A 111 12.11 -15.68 -7.71
N LYS A 112 11.36 -15.24 -8.74
CA LYS A 112 11.85 -15.16 -10.11
C LYS A 112 12.56 -13.84 -10.45
N VAL A 113 12.29 -12.78 -9.68
CA VAL A 113 12.70 -11.41 -10.06
C VAL A 113 13.43 -10.63 -8.96
N ARG A 114 13.49 -11.14 -7.72
CA ARG A 114 14.16 -10.44 -6.61
C ARG A 114 15.66 -10.29 -6.79
N GLY A 115 16.28 -11.10 -7.66
CA GLY A 115 17.68 -11.00 -8.06
C GLY A 115 17.96 -10.11 -9.27
N THR A 116 16.95 -9.44 -9.84
CA THR A 116 17.12 -8.58 -11.03
C THR A 116 17.20 -7.10 -10.63
N THR A 117 17.11 -6.20 -11.62
CA THR A 117 17.00 -4.75 -11.39
C THR A 117 15.61 -4.31 -10.93
N LEU A 118 14.60 -5.20 -10.97
CA LEU A 118 13.22 -4.84 -10.65
C LEU A 118 13.03 -4.31 -9.22
N PRO A 119 13.62 -4.89 -8.15
CA PRO A 119 13.50 -4.32 -6.81
C PRO A 119 13.99 -2.87 -6.75
N ARG A 120 15.13 -2.57 -7.40
CA ARG A 120 15.67 -1.20 -7.48
C ARG A 120 14.70 -0.27 -8.20
N ASN A 121 14.15 -0.69 -9.34
CA ASN A 121 13.20 0.10 -10.11
C ASN A 121 11.91 0.38 -9.31
N ILE A 122 11.40 -0.63 -8.59
CA ILE A 122 10.25 -0.48 -7.68
C ILE A 122 10.57 0.55 -6.59
N SER A 123 11.70 0.39 -5.88
CA SER A 123 12.08 1.30 -4.81
C SER A 123 12.24 2.72 -5.31
N GLN A 124 12.96 2.93 -6.42
CA GLN A 124 13.17 4.25 -7.01
C GLN A 124 11.84 4.90 -7.41
N SER A 125 10.95 4.15 -8.06
CA SER A 125 9.66 4.68 -8.53
C SER A 125 8.74 5.04 -7.37
N VAL A 126 8.61 4.17 -6.37
CA VAL A 126 7.75 4.42 -5.21
C VAL A 126 8.30 5.57 -4.37
N LEU A 127 9.60 5.59 -4.06
CA LEU A 127 10.20 6.70 -3.31
C LEU A 127 10.10 8.04 -4.06
N SER A 128 10.21 8.03 -5.40
CA SER A 128 10.01 9.24 -6.21
C SER A 128 8.57 9.75 -6.19
N ALA A 129 7.57 8.85 -6.08
CA ALA A 129 6.18 9.25 -5.87
C ALA A 129 5.97 9.84 -4.46
N LEU A 130 6.61 9.27 -3.44
CA LEU A 130 6.54 9.78 -2.07
C LEU A 130 7.26 11.12 -1.89
N GLU A 131 8.29 11.42 -2.67
CA GLU A 131 8.95 12.73 -2.65
C GLU A 131 8.00 13.85 -3.10
N VAL A 132 7.13 13.58 -4.08
CA VAL A 132 6.07 14.53 -4.43
C VAL A 132 5.10 14.72 -3.27
N MET A 133 4.71 13.66 -2.59
CA MET A 133 3.83 13.74 -1.42
C MET A 133 4.44 14.60 -0.32
N ARG A 134 5.72 14.39 -0.01
CA ARG A 134 6.49 15.22 0.92
C ARG A 134 6.43 16.69 0.56
N SER A 135 6.69 17.03 -0.72
CA SER A 135 6.65 18.42 -1.20
C SER A 135 5.27 19.08 -1.04
N GLN A 136 4.21 18.27 -1.01
CA GLN A 136 2.82 18.72 -0.84
C GLN A 136 2.34 18.60 0.62
N ARG A 137 3.22 18.25 1.57
CA ARG A 137 2.91 17.94 2.97
C ARG A 137 1.79 16.92 3.09
N ARG A 138 1.88 15.82 2.33
CA ARG A 138 0.92 14.73 2.34
C ARG A 138 1.63 13.40 2.59
N VAL A 139 0.85 12.44 3.08
CA VAL A 139 1.25 11.04 3.26
C VAL A 139 0.27 10.13 2.54
N HIS A 140 0.77 9.07 1.90
CA HIS A 140 -0.01 8.06 1.19
C HIS A 140 -0.83 7.20 2.15
N THR A 141 -0.21 6.78 3.25
CA THR A 141 -0.75 5.93 4.33
C THR A 141 -1.07 4.47 3.95
N ASP A 142 -1.18 4.13 2.66
CA ASP A 142 -1.47 2.75 2.23
C ASP A 142 -0.43 2.20 1.23
N VAL A 143 0.86 2.47 1.44
CA VAL A 143 1.91 1.91 0.57
C VAL A 143 2.04 0.40 0.85
N ASN A 144 1.67 -0.42 -0.13
CA ASN A 144 1.75 -1.88 -0.03
C ASN A 144 1.77 -2.55 -1.42
N ILE A 145 2.00 -3.87 -1.46
CA ILE A 145 2.13 -4.66 -2.69
C ILE A 145 0.89 -4.64 -3.62
N ASN A 146 -0.28 -4.21 -3.16
CA ASN A 146 -1.47 -4.05 -4.01
C ASN A 146 -1.46 -2.75 -4.81
N ASN A 147 -0.78 -1.73 -4.30
CA ASN A 147 -0.88 -0.36 -4.77
C ASN A 147 0.31 0.03 -5.65
N VAL A 148 1.30 -0.87 -5.80
CA VAL A 148 2.37 -0.75 -6.80
C VAL A 148 1.96 -1.48 -8.08
N LEU A 149 1.78 -0.72 -9.15
CA LEU A 149 1.33 -1.16 -10.46
C LEU A 149 2.52 -1.24 -11.43
N ILE A 150 2.52 -2.25 -12.30
CA ILE A 150 3.63 -2.51 -13.21
C ILE A 150 3.09 -2.81 -14.61
N SER A 151 3.67 -2.18 -15.62
CA SER A 151 3.47 -2.50 -17.04
C SER A 151 4.78 -2.89 -17.69
N ASP A 152 4.69 -3.72 -18.72
CA ASP A 152 5.84 -4.25 -19.46
C ASP A 152 6.87 -4.94 -18.54
N LEU A 153 6.38 -5.81 -17.64
CA LEU A 153 7.19 -6.49 -16.63
C LEU A 153 8.39 -7.26 -17.22
N ASN A 154 8.23 -7.78 -18.44
CA ASN A 154 9.26 -8.59 -19.12
C ASN A 154 10.11 -7.76 -20.09
N GLY A 155 9.82 -6.47 -20.28
CA GLY A 155 10.61 -5.58 -21.13
C GLY A 155 11.85 -5.07 -20.41
N ASP A 156 12.70 -4.37 -21.16
CA ASP A 156 13.99 -3.84 -20.65
C ASP A 156 13.81 -2.71 -19.63
N SER A 157 12.64 -2.07 -19.59
CA SER A 157 12.35 -0.94 -18.71
C SER A 157 10.89 -0.97 -18.22
N PRO A 158 10.56 -1.89 -17.28
CA PRO A 158 9.22 -1.97 -16.71
C PRO A 158 8.79 -0.63 -16.12
N VAL A 159 7.58 -0.20 -16.41
CA VAL A 159 7.02 1.04 -15.86
C VAL A 159 6.38 0.72 -14.53
N VAL A 160 6.89 1.31 -13.45
CA VAL A 160 6.35 1.15 -12.09
C VAL A 160 5.69 2.45 -11.64
N LYS A 161 4.48 2.34 -11.11
CA LYS A 161 3.74 3.48 -10.56
C LYS A 161 3.03 3.13 -9.25
N LEU A 162 2.99 4.08 -8.32
CA LEU A 162 2.17 4.03 -7.12
C LEU A 162 0.74 4.48 -7.46
N GLY A 163 -0.27 3.77 -6.97
CA GLY A 163 -1.68 4.10 -7.15
C GLY A 163 -2.47 4.03 -5.84
N ASP A 164 -3.79 4.24 -5.96
CA ASP A 164 -4.76 4.31 -4.86
C ASP A 164 -4.50 5.46 -3.87
N LEU A 165 -4.83 6.67 -4.29
CA LEU A 165 -4.69 7.87 -3.45
C LEU A 165 -5.91 8.09 -2.55
N GLY A 166 -6.76 7.07 -2.36
CA GLY A 166 -8.00 7.17 -1.60
C GLY A 166 -7.83 7.34 -0.10
N MET A 167 -6.62 7.12 0.42
CA MET A 167 -6.27 7.28 1.84
C MET A 167 -5.23 8.37 2.10
N VAL A 168 -4.92 9.21 1.10
CA VAL A 168 -3.92 10.27 1.27
C VAL A 168 -4.35 11.27 2.34
N MET A 169 -3.52 11.48 3.36
CA MET A 169 -3.78 12.39 4.48
C MET A 169 -2.77 13.54 4.52
N GLN A 170 -3.05 14.52 5.38
CA GLN A 170 -2.10 15.57 5.71
C GLN A 170 -0.92 14.95 6.48
N ASP A 171 0.30 15.38 6.16
CA ASP A 171 1.50 15.01 6.92
C ASP A 171 1.36 15.49 8.38
N GLY A 172 1.70 14.61 9.33
CA GLY A 172 1.55 14.83 10.77
C GLY A 172 0.17 14.53 11.34
N PHE A 173 -0.74 13.91 10.58
CA PHE A 173 -2.06 13.54 11.08
C PHE A 173 -1.96 12.51 12.22
N ASP A 174 -2.58 12.82 13.37
CA ASP A 174 -2.45 12.08 14.63
C ASP A 174 -3.79 11.75 15.33
N GLU A 175 -4.94 12.24 14.83
CA GLU A 175 -6.26 11.97 15.46
C GLU A 175 -6.62 10.47 15.52
N GLN A 176 -6.04 9.66 14.64
CA GLN A 176 -6.14 8.21 14.68
C GLN A 176 -4.89 7.57 14.06
N ARG A 177 -4.60 6.32 14.43
CA ARG A 177 -3.52 5.55 13.79
C ARG A 177 -3.88 5.20 12.35
N LEU A 178 -3.12 5.81 11.44
CA LEU A 178 -3.16 5.53 10.00
C LEU A 178 -2.41 4.24 9.67
N GLN A 179 -2.34 3.90 8.38
CA GLN A 179 -1.68 2.71 7.84
C GLN A 179 -2.33 1.38 8.25
N SER A 180 -2.16 0.37 7.41
CA SER A 180 -2.61 -0.99 7.73
C SER A 180 -1.74 -1.58 8.84
N LEU A 181 -2.30 -2.50 9.65
CA LEU A 181 -1.56 -3.16 10.73
C LEU A 181 -0.16 -3.67 10.34
N PRO A 182 0.05 -4.37 9.20
CA PRO A 182 1.39 -4.82 8.84
C PRO A 182 2.35 -3.70 8.44
N SER A 183 1.85 -2.61 7.85
CA SER A 183 2.69 -1.52 7.29
C SER A 183 2.89 -0.35 8.24
N ARG A 184 2.23 -0.37 9.40
CA ARG A 184 2.24 0.76 10.34
C ARG A 184 3.62 0.98 10.95
N ALA A 185 4.08 2.22 10.85
CA ALA A 185 5.39 2.65 11.32
C ALA A 185 5.44 2.76 12.87
N PRO A 186 6.64 2.66 13.48
CA PRO A 186 6.81 2.77 14.93
C PRO A 186 6.16 4.03 15.53
N GLU A 187 6.43 5.20 14.95
CA GLU A 187 5.92 6.48 15.43
C GLU A 187 4.38 6.56 15.35
N VAL A 188 3.80 5.88 14.36
CA VAL A 188 2.34 5.75 14.24
C VAL A 188 1.81 4.79 15.29
N TRP A 189 2.49 3.67 15.58
CA TRP A 189 2.10 2.79 16.69
C TRP A 189 2.11 3.51 18.04
N GLN A 190 3.11 4.36 18.26
CA GLN A 190 3.28 5.17 19.46
C GLN A 190 2.26 6.31 19.57
N GLY A 191 1.64 6.71 18.45
CA GLY A 191 0.63 7.78 18.41
C GLY A 191 1.19 9.18 18.19
N HIS A 192 2.40 9.31 17.65
CA HIS A 192 3.04 10.61 17.37
C HIS A 192 2.61 11.24 16.03
N GLY A 193 1.70 10.59 15.30
CA GLY A 193 1.25 11.00 13.98
C GLY A 193 1.91 10.21 12.85
N CYS A 194 1.38 10.39 11.63
CA CYS A 194 1.90 9.76 10.42
C CYS A 194 2.58 10.80 9.53
N PHE A 195 3.83 10.54 9.18
CA PHE A 195 4.70 11.46 8.44
C PHE A 195 5.21 10.82 7.15
N HIS A 196 5.91 11.61 6.34
CA HIS A 196 6.62 11.07 5.18
C HIS A 196 7.54 9.88 5.52
N SER A 197 8.24 9.92 6.66
CA SER A 197 9.05 8.79 7.17
C SER A 197 8.22 7.51 7.33
N SER A 198 6.97 7.64 7.76
CA SER A 198 6.06 6.51 7.94
C SER A 198 5.70 5.82 6.61
N ASP A 199 5.60 6.58 5.51
CA ASP A 199 5.42 5.99 4.18
C ASP A 199 6.72 5.32 3.68
N VAL A 200 7.89 5.91 3.97
CA VAL A 200 9.19 5.28 3.66
C VAL A 200 9.34 3.96 4.42
N TRP A 201 8.93 3.92 5.68
CA TRP A 201 8.81 2.69 6.47
C TRP A 201 7.92 1.66 5.78
N SER A 202 6.74 2.08 5.29
CA SER A 202 5.82 1.19 4.56
C SER A 202 6.44 0.62 3.28
N VAL A 203 7.36 1.34 2.61
CA VAL A 203 8.16 0.80 1.50
C VAL A 203 9.05 -0.35 1.98
N GLY A 204 9.71 -0.20 3.12
CA GLY A 204 10.53 -1.25 3.74
C GLY A 204 9.72 -2.50 4.05
N VAL A 205 8.55 -2.35 4.69
CA VAL A 205 7.63 -3.47 4.97
C VAL A 205 7.16 -4.13 3.68
N MET A 206 6.74 -3.34 2.69
CA MET A 206 6.28 -3.83 1.39
C MET A 206 7.35 -4.68 0.70
N LEU A 207 8.60 -4.20 0.68
CA LEU A 207 9.73 -4.92 0.10
C LEU A 207 10.06 -6.17 0.90
N ALA A 208 10.05 -6.13 2.23
CA ALA A 208 10.27 -7.30 3.09
C ALA A 208 9.22 -8.39 2.83
N GLN A 209 7.94 -8.01 2.79
CA GLN A 209 6.82 -8.92 2.52
C GLN A 209 6.94 -9.52 1.12
N TRP A 210 7.22 -8.70 0.10
CA TRP A 210 7.34 -9.18 -1.27
C TRP A 210 8.58 -10.05 -1.46
N ALA A 211 9.75 -9.60 -0.98
CA ALA A 211 11.01 -10.32 -1.11
C ALA A 211 10.98 -11.67 -0.41
N SER A 212 10.36 -11.78 0.77
CA SER A 212 10.29 -13.03 1.53
C SER A 212 9.09 -13.91 1.16
N TRP A 213 8.03 -13.32 0.62
CA TRP A 213 6.69 -13.92 0.47
C TRP A 213 6.09 -14.44 1.79
N ARG A 214 6.51 -13.86 2.92
CA ARG A 214 6.07 -14.22 4.28
C ARG A 214 5.38 -13.03 4.95
N TYR A 215 4.46 -13.33 5.86
CA TYR A 215 3.76 -12.33 6.67
C TYR A 215 4.47 -12.15 8.02
N ILE A 216 5.73 -11.70 7.96
CA ILE A 216 6.52 -11.46 9.17
C ILE A 216 6.06 -10.22 9.94
N PHE A 217 5.31 -9.31 9.29
CA PHE A 217 4.61 -8.19 9.93
C PHE A 217 3.10 -8.44 10.04
N GLY A 218 2.44 -7.71 10.93
CA GLY A 218 0.99 -7.79 11.14
C GLY A 218 0.55 -9.03 11.94
N ALA A 219 -0.77 -9.20 12.09
CA ALA A 219 -1.37 -10.19 12.98
C ALA A 219 -1.96 -11.41 12.26
N ARG A 220 -1.51 -11.75 11.05
CA ARG A 220 -2.11 -12.83 10.25
C ARG A 220 -1.93 -14.22 10.87
N ASP A 221 -0.85 -14.41 11.59
CA ASP A 221 -0.40 -15.63 12.27
C ASP A 221 -0.74 -15.61 13.78
N LYS A 222 -1.59 -14.69 14.23
CA LYS A 222 -1.97 -14.56 15.65
C LYS A 222 -2.63 -15.83 16.17
N ILE A 223 -2.13 -16.32 17.30
CA ILE A 223 -2.61 -17.55 17.95
C ILE A 223 -3.48 -17.27 19.19
N ILE A 224 -3.49 -16.04 19.68
CA ILE A 224 -4.33 -15.60 20.80
C ILE A 224 -5.63 -15.00 20.26
N GLU A 225 -6.68 -14.95 21.09
CA GLU A 225 -7.89 -14.18 20.78
C GLU A 225 -7.66 -12.70 21.12
N GLU A 226 -8.39 -11.80 20.44
CA GLU A 226 -8.34 -10.35 20.69
C GLU A 226 -6.95 -9.69 20.51
N TYR A 227 -6.79 -8.41 20.87
CA TYR A 227 -5.49 -7.69 20.88
C TYR A 227 -4.60 -7.80 19.62
N PRO A 228 -5.13 -7.63 18.39
CA PRO A 228 -4.31 -7.71 17.17
C PRO A 228 -3.18 -6.67 17.14
N GLU A 229 -3.37 -5.54 17.79
CA GLU A 229 -2.39 -4.45 17.81
C GLU A 229 -1.20 -4.74 18.71
N ALA A 230 -1.43 -5.17 19.96
CA ALA A 230 -0.36 -5.60 20.86
C ALA A 230 0.47 -6.73 20.23
N TYR A 231 -0.18 -7.67 19.53
CA TYR A 231 0.53 -8.71 18.78
C TYR A 231 1.40 -8.15 17.65
N CYS A 232 0.92 -7.13 16.91
CA CYS A 232 1.72 -6.46 15.88
C CYS A 232 2.92 -5.71 16.48
N ILE A 233 2.72 -5.01 17.59
CA ILE A 233 3.78 -4.27 18.29
C ILE A 233 4.84 -5.25 18.81
N ALA A 234 4.43 -6.39 19.38
CA ALA A 234 5.35 -7.41 19.86
C ALA A 234 6.19 -8.03 18.72
N LYS A 235 5.57 -8.31 17.57
CA LYS A 235 6.29 -8.74 16.36
C LYS A 235 7.26 -7.68 15.87
N LEU A 236 6.85 -6.42 15.89
CA LEU A 236 7.71 -5.31 15.50
C LEU A 236 8.93 -5.21 16.42
N MET A 237 8.73 -5.31 17.73
CA MET A 237 9.81 -5.34 18.73
C MET A 237 10.78 -6.52 18.52
N ALA A 238 10.26 -7.71 18.18
CA ALA A 238 11.10 -8.87 17.86
C ALA A 238 11.97 -8.65 16.61
N LEU A 239 11.41 -7.99 15.59
CA LEU A 239 12.06 -7.79 14.30
C LEU A 239 13.13 -6.70 14.33
N ILE A 240 12.85 -5.55 14.94
CA ILE A 240 13.70 -4.35 14.85
C ILE A 240 14.25 -3.87 16.20
N GLY A 241 13.87 -4.50 17.32
CA GLY A 241 14.27 -4.11 18.66
C GLY A 241 13.24 -3.23 19.37
N PRO A 242 13.56 -2.76 20.60
CA PRO A 242 12.65 -1.95 21.40
C PRO A 242 12.18 -0.70 20.66
N LEU A 243 10.91 -0.35 20.84
CA LEU A 243 10.32 0.88 20.32
C LEU A 243 10.40 1.97 21.39
N GLY A 244 10.29 3.24 20.98
CA GLY A 244 10.18 4.33 21.94
C GLY A 244 8.84 4.33 22.67
N ASP A 245 8.71 5.26 23.62
CA ASP A 245 7.51 5.36 24.45
C ASP A 245 6.27 5.72 23.61
N PRO A 246 5.11 5.08 23.87
CA PRO A 246 3.85 5.50 23.29
C PRO A 246 3.23 6.66 24.08
N THR A 247 2.30 7.36 23.45
CA THR A 247 1.35 8.23 24.16
C THR A 247 0.47 7.43 25.13
N ASP A 248 -0.07 8.09 26.16
CA ASP A 248 -0.93 7.47 27.19
C ASP A 248 -2.08 6.65 26.59
N GLN A 249 -2.63 7.10 25.45
CA GLN A 249 -3.72 6.41 24.76
C GLN A 249 -3.35 4.98 24.33
N TYR A 250 -2.09 4.75 23.96
CA TYR A 250 -1.63 3.47 23.39
C TYR A 250 -0.71 2.68 24.32
N ALA A 251 -0.34 3.23 25.49
CA ALA A 251 0.49 2.55 26.49
C ALA A 251 0.00 1.13 26.86
N PRO A 252 -1.31 0.85 27.06
CA PRO A 252 -1.76 -0.51 27.40
C PRO A 252 -1.44 -1.56 26.33
N ASN A 253 -1.42 -1.17 25.05
CA ASN A 253 -1.06 -2.08 23.96
C ASN A 253 0.44 -2.43 23.97
N PHE A 254 1.29 -1.49 24.40
CA PHE A 254 2.74 -1.70 24.49
C PHE A 254 3.09 -2.59 25.69
N GLU A 255 2.46 -2.34 26.85
CA GLU A 255 2.62 -3.21 28.04
C GLU A 255 2.24 -4.67 27.72
N LEU A 256 1.10 -4.87 27.03
CA LEU A 256 0.70 -6.21 26.60
C LEU A 256 1.67 -6.78 25.55
N ALA A 257 2.18 -5.95 24.63
CA ALA A 257 3.13 -6.41 23.62
C ALA A 257 4.43 -6.95 24.23
N GLU A 258 4.97 -6.30 25.25
CA GLU A 258 6.15 -6.78 25.99
C GLU A 258 5.89 -8.13 26.66
N GLN A 259 4.71 -8.29 27.27
CA GLN A 259 4.29 -9.57 27.85
C GLN A 259 4.23 -10.66 26.78
N LEU A 260 3.56 -10.39 25.65
CA LEU A 260 3.45 -11.34 24.53
C LEU A 260 4.82 -11.72 23.95
N LEU A 261 5.75 -10.77 23.86
CA LEU A 261 7.11 -11.01 23.37
C LEU A 261 7.90 -11.96 24.29
N SER A 262 7.68 -11.85 25.60
CA SER A 262 8.31 -12.72 26.60
C SER A 262 7.61 -14.08 26.79
N MET A 263 6.37 -14.21 26.34
CA MET A 263 5.53 -15.37 26.60
C MET A 263 5.98 -16.61 25.81
N ASP A 264 6.22 -17.70 26.55
CA ASP A 264 6.60 -19.01 26.03
C ASP A 264 5.73 -20.10 26.67
N PHE A 265 5.05 -20.89 25.84
CA PHE A 265 4.18 -21.99 26.26
C PHE A 265 4.93 -23.32 26.43
N GLY A 266 6.26 -23.28 26.45
CA GLY A 266 7.11 -24.44 26.70
C GLY A 266 7.40 -25.27 25.43
N PRO A 267 8.03 -26.45 25.59
CA PRO A 267 8.62 -27.20 24.46
C PRO A 267 7.67 -27.58 23.33
N GLU A 268 6.37 -27.74 23.61
CA GLU A 268 5.37 -28.17 22.63
C GLU A 268 4.89 -27.02 21.74
N PHE A 269 4.71 -25.82 22.32
CA PHE A 269 4.06 -24.69 21.64
C PHE A 269 5.03 -23.54 21.33
N GLY A 270 6.08 -23.39 22.14
CA GLY A 270 7.10 -22.36 22.06
C GLY A 270 6.59 -20.95 22.34
N LYS A 271 7.33 -19.96 21.84
CA LYS A 271 6.99 -18.54 21.95
C LYS A 271 5.70 -18.17 21.23
N VAL A 272 4.94 -17.25 21.81
CA VAL A 272 3.76 -16.63 21.18
C VAL A 272 4.15 -15.83 19.93
N ILE A 273 5.24 -15.08 20.03
CA ILE A 273 5.85 -14.36 18.92
C ILE A 273 6.92 -15.25 18.29
N LYS A 274 6.65 -15.73 17.08
CA LYS A 274 7.49 -16.71 16.39
C LYS A 274 8.57 -16.11 15.50
N VAL A 275 8.43 -14.84 15.12
CA VAL A 275 9.43 -14.15 14.31
C VAL A 275 10.67 -13.83 15.14
N GLY A 276 11.84 -13.99 14.52
CA GLY A 276 13.11 -13.55 15.05
C GLY A 276 13.43 -12.09 14.67
N ASN A 277 14.72 -11.76 14.62
CA ASN A 277 15.15 -10.46 14.11
C ASN A 277 14.96 -10.39 12.59
N LEU A 278 14.76 -9.18 12.08
CA LEU A 278 14.43 -8.92 10.68
C LEU A 278 15.46 -9.48 9.69
N ARG A 279 16.77 -9.34 10.00
CA ARG A 279 17.83 -9.77 9.10
C ARG A 279 17.83 -11.29 8.91
N ASP A 280 17.68 -12.03 10.00
CA ASP A 280 17.64 -13.49 9.96
C ASP A 280 16.37 -14.00 9.29
N GLU A 281 15.22 -13.36 9.54
CA GLU A 281 13.97 -13.67 8.84
C GLU A 281 14.12 -13.54 7.32
N LEU A 282 14.72 -12.44 6.84
CA LEU A 282 14.94 -12.22 5.41
C LEU A 282 15.98 -13.19 4.81
N ARG A 283 17.06 -13.48 5.54
CA ARG A 283 18.13 -14.40 5.10
C ARG A 283 17.72 -15.87 5.13
N SER A 284 16.73 -16.23 5.95
CA SER A 284 16.21 -17.60 6.03
C SER A 284 15.37 -18.01 4.82
N VAL A 285 15.06 -17.09 3.91
CA VAL A 285 14.38 -17.40 2.66
C VAL A 285 15.36 -18.10 1.73
N ALA A 286 15.09 -19.37 1.43
CA ALA A 286 15.88 -20.19 0.51
C ALA A 286 15.22 -20.27 -0.88
N ASN A 287 16.04 -20.56 -1.89
CA ASN A 287 15.64 -20.94 -3.25
C ASN A 287 14.74 -19.93 -4.01
N PRO A 288 15.34 -18.92 -4.67
CA PRO A 288 16.71 -18.43 -4.45
C PRO A 288 16.80 -17.62 -3.15
N PRO A 289 17.97 -17.38 -2.55
CA PRO A 289 18.06 -16.46 -1.42
C PRO A 289 17.61 -15.03 -1.80
N VAL A 290 17.18 -14.23 -0.81
CA VAL A 290 17.03 -12.79 -1.00
C VAL A 290 18.44 -12.18 -1.15
N PRO A 291 18.72 -11.39 -2.21
CA PRO A 291 20.04 -10.78 -2.37
C PRO A 291 20.45 -9.92 -1.18
N THR A 292 21.72 -9.99 -0.81
CA THR A 292 22.26 -9.28 0.37
C THR A 292 22.00 -7.78 0.29
N GLU A 293 22.18 -7.18 -0.88
CA GLU A 293 21.96 -5.76 -1.12
C GLU A 293 20.50 -5.37 -0.91
N LEU A 294 19.56 -6.26 -1.28
CA LEU A 294 18.14 -6.04 -1.04
C LEU A 294 17.80 -6.19 0.46
N VAL A 295 18.39 -7.17 1.15
CA VAL A 295 18.25 -7.31 2.61
C VAL A 295 18.75 -6.06 3.33
N ASP A 296 19.95 -5.59 3.00
CA ASP A 296 20.54 -4.42 3.64
C ASP A 296 19.75 -3.14 3.34
N PHE A 297 19.24 -2.99 2.12
CA PHE A 297 18.36 -1.86 1.77
C PHE A 297 17.02 -1.91 2.53
N ILE A 298 16.40 -3.08 2.66
CA ILE A 298 15.17 -3.23 3.45
C ILE A 298 15.43 -2.88 4.91
N ILE A 299 16.53 -3.35 5.49
CA ILE A 299 16.90 -3.04 6.88
C ILE A 299 17.16 -1.56 7.04
N TYR A 300 17.86 -0.92 6.10
CA TYR A 300 18.08 0.53 6.12
C TYR A 300 16.75 1.29 6.19
N LEU A 301 15.76 0.95 5.36
CA LEU A 301 14.44 1.61 5.39
C LEU A 301 13.67 1.39 6.69
N LEU A 302 13.96 0.31 7.44
CA LEU A 302 13.24 -0.10 8.65
C LEU A 302 14.02 0.17 9.94
N THR A 303 15.19 0.79 9.86
CA THR A 303 16.03 1.10 11.03
C THR A 303 16.71 2.47 10.95
N ALA A 304 16.63 3.16 9.80
CA ALA A 304 17.05 4.55 9.71
C ALA A 304 16.19 5.41 10.64
N ASP A 305 16.86 6.31 11.35
CA ASP A 305 16.20 7.34 12.15
C ASP A 305 15.29 8.16 11.23
N PRO A 306 14.01 8.39 11.59
CA PRO A 306 13.11 9.23 10.81
C PRO A 306 13.55 10.70 10.66
N ASP A 307 14.53 11.17 11.44
CA ASP A 307 15.06 12.55 11.45
C ASP A 307 16.15 12.86 10.41
#